data_AF-A0A9P6XXH7-F1
#
_entry.id   AF-A0A9P6XXH7-F1
#
_cell.length_a   1.000
_cell.length_b   1.000
_cell.length_c   1.000
_cell.angle_alpha   90.00
_cell.angle_beta   90.00
_cell.angle_gamma   90.00
#
_symmetry.space_group_name_H-M   'P 1'
#
loop_
_entity.id
_entity.type
_entity.pdbx_description
1 polymer ?
#
loop_
_entity_poly.entity_id
_entity_poly.type
_entity_poly.pdbx_seq_one_letter_code
_entity_poly.pdbx_strand_id
1 'polypeptide(L)'
;MVVSNRASLLASVVSGLGVTVLPVLARPSVGSGLAFVPLAEPTVERIVGVLTRKEETLLPSVAAMHALALQSLAQFTRRKGAVLV
;
A
#
# COMPACT_ATOMS: atom_id res chain seq x y z
N MET A 1 1.11 17.02 -14.50
CA MET A 1 1.66 15.77 -15.09
C MET A 1 1.11 14.60 -14.30
N VAL A 2 0.61 13.55 -14.97
CA VAL A 2 0.14 12.33 -14.31
C VAL A 2 1.15 11.23 -14.57
N VAL A 3 1.65 10.60 -13.50
CA VAL A 3 2.57 9.45 -13.57
C VAL A 3 1.81 8.23 -13.07
N SER A 4 1.68 7.21 -13.91
CA SER A 4 0.79 6.06 -13.67
C SER A 4 1.38 4.95 -12.81
N ASN A 5 2.67 5.03 -12.45
CA ASN A 5 3.33 4.04 -11.62
C ASN A 5 4.12 4.68 -10.49
N ARG A 6 4.25 3.94 -9.38
CA ARG A 6 4.92 4.40 -8.17
C ARG A 6 6.40 4.69 -8.37
N ALA A 7 7.12 3.86 -9.12
CA ALA A 7 8.57 3.97 -9.25
C ALA A 7 8.98 5.26 -9.96
N SER A 8 8.37 5.53 -11.12
CA SER A 8 8.57 6.77 -11.88
C SER A 8 8.14 7.99 -11.08
N LEU A 9 7.01 7.91 -10.36
CA LEU A 9 6.53 9.01 -9.52
C LEU A 9 7.53 9.35 -8.42
N LEU A 10 8.06 8.35 -7.71
CA LEU A 10 9.06 8.57 -6.67
C LEU A 10 10.36 9.13 -7.23
N ALA A 11 10.83 8.64 -8.38
CA ALA A 11 12.01 9.18 -9.04
C ALA A 11 11.84 10.67 -9.38
N SER A 12 10.67 11.08 -9.86
CA SER A 12 10.35 12.49 -10.13
C SER A 12 10.40 13.37 -8.87
N VAL A 13 9.89 12.87 -7.74
CA VAL A 13 9.93 13.62 -6.47
C VAL A 13 11.37 13.71 -5.96
N VAL A 14 12.15 12.63 -6.03
CA VAL A 14 13.58 12.62 -5.65
C VAL A 14 14.40 13.59 -6.51
N SER A 15 14.07 13.74 -7.79
CA SER A 15 14.73 14.69 -8.68
C SER A 15 14.23 16.14 -8.54
N GLY A 16 13.33 16.42 -7.60
CA GLY A 16 12.88 17.78 -7.28
C GLY A 16 11.72 18.30 -8.14
N LEU A 17 11.02 17.43 -8.89
CA LEU A 17 9.89 17.85 -9.73
C LEU A 17 8.62 18.20 -8.94
N GLY A 18 8.63 18.07 -7.61
CA GLY A 18 7.56 18.51 -6.72
C GLY A 18 7.29 17.53 -5.59
N VAL A 19 6.05 17.51 -5.10
CA VAL A 19 5.56 16.62 -4.05
C VAL A 19 4.43 15.73 -4.57
N THR A 20 4.12 14.67 -3.82
CA THR A 20 3.01 13.78 -4.17
C THR A 20 2.33 13.23 -2.91
N VAL A 21 1.11 12.72 -3.07
CA VAL A 21 0.35 12.05 -2.02
C VAL A 21 0.35 10.56 -2.31
N LEU A 22 0.61 9.75 -1.29
CA LEU A 22 0.63 8.30 -1.39
C LEU A 22 -0.16 7.70 -0.22
N PRO A 23 -0.89 6.59 -0.45
CA PRO A 23 -1.40 5.77 0.65
C PRO A 23 -0.25 5.30 1.55
N VAL A 24 -0.51 5.16 2.85
CA VAL A 24 0.51 4.73 3.85
C VAL A 24 1.20 3.42 3.46
N LEU A 25 0.45 2.47 2.88
CA LEU A 25 0.99 1.21 2.37
C LEU A 25 2.03 1.39 1.24
N ALA A 26 1.96 2.51 0.52
CA ALA A 26 2.90 2.89 -0.52
C ALA A 26 4.04 3.81 -0.03
N ARG A 27 4.19 4.00 1.30
CA ARG A 27 5.28 4.80 1.87
C ARG A 27 6.65 4.27 1.42
N PRO A 28 7.58 5.14 0.96
CA PRO A 28 8.96 4.77 0.67
C PRO A 28 9.67 4.15 1.88
N SER A 29 10.76 3.41 1.64
CA SER A 29 11.61 2.91 2.72
C SER A 29 12.38 4.06 3.37
N VAL A 30 12.82 3.84 4.62
CA VAL A 30 13.81 4.72 5.25
C VAL A 30 15.06 4.78 4.36
N GLY A 31 15.66 5.97 4.25
CA GLY A 31 16.84 6.19 3.41
C GLY A 31 16.54 6.52 1.94
N SER A 32 15.28 6.67 1.52
CA SER A 32 14.94 7.04 0.14
C SER A 32 15.21 8.50 -0.22
N GLY A 33 15.81 9.29 0.67
CA GLY A 33 15.97 10.74 0.51
C GLY A 33 14.66 11.54 0.52
N LEU A 34 13.54 10.93 0.93
CA LEU A 34 12.23 11.56 0.95
C LEU A 34 11.68 11.62 2.38
N ALA A 35 11.09 12.76 2.73
CA ALA A 35 10.25 12.88 3.92
C ALA A 35 8.82 12.43 3.59
N PHE A 36 8.18 11.70 4.51
CA PHE A 36 6.78 11.32 4.40
C PHE A 36 6.00 12.01 5.53
N VAL A 37 5.17 12.98 5.15
CA VAL A 37 4.44 13.85 6.09
C VAL A 37 2.96 13.45 6.06
N PRO A 38 2.32 13.21 7.22
CA PRO A 38 0.89 12.92 7.26
C PRO A 38 0.08 14.15 6.82
N LEU A 39 -1.01 13.91 6.09
CA LEU A 39 -2.00 14.96 5.80
C LEU A 39 -2.76 15.30 7.08
N ALA A 40 -2.84 16.58 7.42
CA ALA A 40 -3.67 17.05 8.54
C ALA A 40 -5.15 16.99 8.16
N GLU A 41 -5.51 17.62 7.04
CA GLU A 41 -6.85 17.59 6.45
C GLU A 41 -6.75 17.63 4.91
N PRO A 42 -7.67 16.99 4.18
CA PRO A 42 -8.74 16.13 4.67
C PRO A 42 -8.24 14.74 5.10
N THR A 43 -9.04 14.01 5.88
CA THR A 43 -8.80 12.58 6.13
C THR A 43 -9.18 11.78 4.88
N VAL A 44 -8.21 11.12 4.26
CA VAL A 44 -8.39 10.30 3.05
C VAL A 44 -8.02 8.86 3.36
N GLU A 45 -8.99 7.97 3.23
CA GLU A 45 -8.83 6.56 3.54
C GLU A 45 -8.91 5.68 2.29
N ARG A 46 -8.19 4.55 2.34
CA ARG A 46 -8.23 3.54 1.29
C ARG A 46 -8.17 2.15 1.90
N ILE A 47 -9.22 1.37 1.65
CA ILE A 47 -9.31 -0.03 2.06
C ILE A 47 -8.58 -0.90 1.03
N VAL A 48 -7.74 -1.82 1.52
CA VAL A 48 -7.07 -2.84 0.72
C VAL A 48 -7.41 -4.19 1.34
N GLY A 49 -7.90 -5.11 0.51
CA GLY A 49 -8.31 -6.44 0.94
C GLY A 49 -8.05 -7.49 -0.14
N VAL A 50 -8.20 -8.75 0.26
CA VAL A 50 -8.19 -9.90 -0.65
C VAL A 50 -9.63 -10.21 -1.02
N LEU A 51 -9.91 -10.31 -2.32
CA LEU A 51 -11.24 -10.61 -2.83
C LEU A 51 -11.33 -12.08 -3.22
N THR A 52 -12.44 -12.72 -2.84
CA THR A 52 -12.79 -14.09 -3.23
C THR A 52 -14.19 -14.12 -3.84
N ARG A 53 -14.47 -15.11 -4.68
CA ARG A 53 -15.83 -15.33 -5.19
C ARG A 53 -16.69 -15.95 -4.10
N LYS A 54 -17.88 -15.38 -3.88
CA LYS A 54 -18.80 -15.76 -2.81
C LYS A 54 -19.23 -17.24 -2.86
N GLU A 55 -19.44 -17.78 -4.06
CA GLU A 55 -20.04 -19.10 -4.27
C GLU A 55 -19.00 -20.20 -4.57
N GLU A 56 -17.71 -19.86 -4.55
CA GLU A 56 -16.65 -20.80 -4.90
C GLU A 56 -16.03 -21.41 -3.64
N THR A 57 -16.07 -22.74 -3.54
CA THR A 57 -15.29 -23.45 -2.50
C THR A 57 -13.83 -23.42 -2.90
N LEU A 58 -12.99 -22.82 -2.06
CA LEU A 58 -11.56 -22.77 -2.32
C LEU A 58 -10.96 -24.18 -2.28
N LEU A 59 -10.20 -24.54 -3.33
CA LEU A 59 -9.35 -25.72 -3.28
C LEU A 59 -8.36 -25.60 -2.11
N PRO A 60 -7.88 -26.71 -1.53
CA PRO A 60 -7.00 -26.67 -0.37
C PRO A 60 -5.76 -25.77 -0.56
N SER A 61 -5.15 -25.80 -1.75
CA SER A 61 -4.02 -24.94 -2.11
C SER A 61 -4.38 -23.45 -2.16
N VAL A 62 -5.57 -23.12 -2.65
CA VAL A 62 -6.07 -21.73 -2.74
C VAL A 62 -6.43 -21.22 -1.35
N ALA A 63 -7.03 -22.06 -0.49
CA ALA A 63 -7.29 -21.72 0.90
C ALA A 63 -5.98 -21.42 1.66
N ALA A 64 -4.94 -22.24 1.46
CA ALA A 64 -3.63 -21.99 2.03
C ALA A 64 -3.00 -20.69 1.51
N MET A 65 -3.07 -20.42 0.20
CA MET A 65 -2.60 -19.17 -0.39
C MET A 65 -3.37 -17.96 0.14
N HIS A 66 -4.69 -18.05 0.26
CA HIS A 66 -5.55 -17.00 0.81
C HIS A 66 -5.15 -16.67 2.25
N ALA A 67 -4.97 -17.68 3.09
CA ALA A 67 -4.49 -17.51 4.46
C ALA A 67 -3.10 -16.83 4.50
N LEU A 68 -2.18 -17.26 3.65
CA LEU A 68 -0.84 -16.66 3.56
C LEU A 68 -0.88 -15.21 3.07
N ALA A 69 -1.75 -14.90 2.11
CA ALA A 69 -1.93 -13.54 1.59
C ALA A 69 -2.46 -12.60 2.68
N LEU A 70 -3.45 -13.04 3.47
CA LEU A 70 -3.96 -12.27 4.61
C LEU A 70 -2.90 -12.06 5.70
N GLN A 71 -2.14 -13.10 6.05
CA GLN A 71 -1.04 -12.99 7.00
C GLN A 71 0.04 -11.99 6.52
N SER A 72 0.39 -12.08 5.24
CA SER A 72 1.36 -11.18 4.59
C SER A 72 0.87 -9.73 4.59
N LEU A 73 -0.41 -9.52 4.29
CA LEU A 73 -1.03 -8.19 4.33
C LEU A 73 -1.00 -7.62 5.76
N ALA A 74 -1.38 -8.41 6.77
CA ALA A 74 -1.34 -7.99 8.18
C ALA A 74 0.08 -7.65 8.66
N GLN A 75 1.10 -8.41 8.23
CA GLN A 75 2.49 -8.09 8.52
C GLN A 75 2.94 -6.81 7.79
N PHE A 76 2.53 -6.63 6.54
CA PHE A 76 2.85 -5.46 5.74
C PHE A 76 2.25 -4.19 6.33
N THR A 77 1.00 -4.24 6.77
CA THR A 77 0.28 -3.16 7.47
C THR A 77 1.04 -2.69 8.70
N ARG A 78 1.48 -3.62 9.57
CA ARG A 78 2.29 -3.31 10.76
C ARG A 78 3.61 -2.61 10.42
N ARG A 79 4.32 -3.10 9.41
CA ARG A 79 5.59 -2.51 8.96
C ARG A 79 5.44 -1.10 8.38
N LYS A 80 4.29 -0.80 7.78
CA LYS A 80 4.02 0.48 7.12
C LYS A 80 3.31 1.49 8.03
N GLY A 81 2.78 1.07 9.17
CA GLY A 81 2.02 1.93 10.09
C GLY A 81 0.60 2.21 9.61
N ALA A 82 0.02 1.30 8.82
CA ALA A 82 -1.40 1.35 8.49
C ALA A 82 -2.22 0.63 9.57
N VAL A 83 -3.54 0.88 9.59
CA VAL A 83 -4.48 0.24 10.53
C VAL A 83 -5.11 -0.97 9.85
N LEU A 84 -5.23 -2.08 10.58
CA LEU A 84 -6.05 -3.21 10.17
C LEU A 84 -7.47 -2.95 10.66
N VAL A 85 -8.43 -2.98 9.74
CA VAL A 85 -9.85 -2.70 10.00
C VAL A 85 -10.65 -3.97 9.76
#